data_AF-A0A2P2DZ25-F1
#
_entry.id   AF-A0A2P2DZ25-F1
#
_cell.length_a   1.000
_cell.length_b   1.000
_cell.length_c   1.000
_cell.angle_alpha   90.00
_cell.angle_beta   90.00
_cell.angle_gamma   90.00
#
_symmetry.space_group_name_H-M   'P 1'
#
loop_
_entity.id
_entity.type
_entity.pdbx_description
1 polymer ?
#
loop_
_entity_poly.entity_id
_entity_poly.type
_entity_poly.pdbx_seq_one_letter_code
_entity_poly.pdbx_strand_id
1 'polypeptide(L)'
;MLRITIYFIILFTLSCKSMGIPLEETNLIANVPVDQCTKHIDMRSYRILFLLPIWKSNLSSETLSDDDRLLQIKEYAKPFDVVVTLAGFLFSVVSSTSSYTYCTSKEWEKVNSQNMSTSSQLGKISFFKAMNGSKPIQQVVFQKDDAELNDSEKSKIRELAQSLKNVQENYQILLVHKTNTSGDIAYQTRLMKKRSEEIRAILSAEAIDLQRVQTVFTEKEIDAADTVSVTSIYLAIE
;
A
#
# COMPACT_ATOMS: atom_id res chain seq x y z
N MET A 1 7.63 14.84 48.50
CA MET A 1 6.78 13.98 47.66
C MET A 1 5.84 14.74 46.73
N LEU A 2 5.22 15.84 47.16
CA LEU A 2 4.24 16.60 46.33
C LEU A 2 4.77 17.16 44.99
N ARG A 3 6.07 17.47 44.89
CA ARG A 3 6.66 18.01 43.65
C ARG A 3 6.81 16.95 42.54
N ILE A 4 7.04 15.69 42.89
CA ILE A 4 7.25 14.60 41.92
C ILE A 4 5.91 14.19 41.29
N THR A 5 4.84 14.18 42.08
CA THR A 5 3.48 13.88 41.59
C THR A 5 2.98 14.94 40.62
N ILE A 6 3.33 16.22 40.81
CA ILE A 6 2.96 17.31 39.88
C ILE A 6 3.64 17.14 38.51
N TYR A 7 4.92 16.77 38.47
CA TYR A 7 5.61 16.47 37.20
C TYR A 7 4.98 15.29 36.46
N PHE A 8 4.60 14.23 37.19
CA PHE A 8 3.91 13.08 36.60
C PHE A 8 2.54 13.45 36.03
N ILE A 9 1.75 14.30 36.72
CA ILE A 9 0.44 14.76 36.24
C ILE A 9 0.57 15.66 35.01
N ILE A 10 1.57 16.55 34.98
CA ILE A 10 1.82 17.42 33.81
C ILE A 10 2.22 16.58 32.59
N LEU A 11 3.10 15.58 32.76
CA LEU A 11 3.46 14.61 31.71
C LEU A 11 2.23 13.80 31.23
N PHE A 12 1.32 13.46 32.15
CA PHE A 12 0.07 12.76 31.83
C PHE A 12 -0.85 13.61 30.95
N THR A 13 -1.02 14.89 31.29
CA THR A 13 -1.91 15.80 30.53
C THR A 13 -1.36 16.18 29.15
N LEU A 14 -0.04 16.23 28.99
CA LEU A 14 0.61 16.47 27.69
C LEU A 14 0.57 15.25 26.76
N SER A 15 0.50 14.03 27.31
CA SER A 15 0.48 12.79 26.52
C SER A 15 -0.89 12.47 25.90
N CYS A 16 -1.98 13.08 26.39
CA CYS A 16 -3.33 12.83 25.84
C CYS A 16 -3.60 13.49 24.48
N LYS A 17 -2.79 14.48 24.06
CA LYS A 17 -2.98 15.18 22.77
C LYS A 17 -1.89 14.89 21.73
N SER A 18 -0.84 14.15 22.09
CA SER A 18 0.21 13.80 21.14
C SER A 18 -0.19 12.54 20.37
N MET A 19 -0.14 12.60 19.03
CA MET A 19 -0.32 11.42 18.17
C MET A 19 0.78 10.36 18.36
N GLY A 20 1.80 10.65 19.18
CA GLY A 20 2.87 9.73 19.52
C GLY A 20 4.08 9.89 18.60
N ILE A 21 4.95 8.89 18.61
CA ILE A 21 6.16 8.85 17.78
C ILE A 21 5.79 8.22 16.44
N PRO A 22 5.96 8.92 15.30
CA PRO A 22 5.74 8.34 13.99
C PRO A 22 6.75 7.22 13.74
N LEU A 23 6.25 6.07 13.29
CA LEU A 23 7.07 4.89 12.98
C LEU A 23 7.32 4.78 11.48
N GLU A 24 6.25 4.78 10.70
CA GLU A 24 6.31 4.58 9.25
C GLU A 24 5.14 5.35 8.61
N GLU A 25 5.44 6.06 7.51
CA GLU A 25 4.44 6.74 6.69
C GLU A 25 4.50 6.14 5.30
N THR A 26 3.43 5.46 4.91
CA THR A 26 3.30 4.86 3.58
C THR A 26 2.24 5.62 2.80
N ASN A 27 2.70 6.34 1.79
CA ASN A 27 1.84 6.92 0.77
C ASN A 27 1.64 5.89 -0.34
N LEU A 28 0.41 5.46 -0.57
CA LEU A 28 0.11 4.54 -1.67
C LEU A 28 0.20 5.26 -3.02
N ILE A 29 0.23 6.60 -3.00
CA ILE A 29 0.30 7.47 -4.17
C ILE A 29 1.26 8.61 -3.88
N ALA A 30 2.27 8.76 -4.73
CA ALA A 30 3.22 9.86 -4.63
C ALA A 30 2.56 11.20 -5.00
N ASN A 31 2.88 12.27 -4.26
CA ASN A 31 2.49 13.66 -4.54
C ASN A 31 0.98 13.97 -4.47
N VAL A 32 0.26 13.41 -3.50
CA VAL A 32 -1.13 13.81 -3.21
C VAL A 32 -1.19 14.65 -1.93
N PRO A 33 -1.77 15.87 -1.95
CA PRO A 33 -2.05 16.61 -0.72
C PRO A 33 -3.15 15.88 0.07
N VAL A 34 -2.75 15.32 1.22
CA VAL A 34 -3.60 14.49 2.11
C VAL A 34 -4.76 15.28 2.70
N ASP A 35 -4.64 16.61 2.74
CA ASP A 35 -5.54 17.57 3.40
C ASP A 35 -6.96 17.63 2.78
N GLN A 36 -7.21 16.89 1.69
CA GLN A 36 -8.47 16.91 0.94
C GLN A 36 -9.37 15.71 1.20
N CYS A 37 -8.88 14.73 1.95
CA CYS A 37 -9.64 13.53 2.30
C CYS A 37 -10.08 13.60 3.75
N THR A 38 -11.38 13.44 3.98
CA THR A 38 -11.99 13.74 5.29
C THR A 38 -12.12 12.52 6.19
N LYS A 39 -12.05 11.31 5.63
CA LYS A 39 -12.23 10.07 6.39
C LYS A 39 -10.90 9.58 6.96
N HIS A 40 -10.87 9.45 8.28
CA HIS A 40 -9.73 8.92 9.02
C HIS A 40 -10.17 7.77 9.91
N ILE A 41 -9.57 6.61 9.69
CA ILE A 41 -9.82 5.42 10.49
C ILE A 41 -8.58 5.12 11.29
N ASP A 42 -8.68 5.30 12.60
CA ASP A 42 -7.62 4.93 13.53
C ASP A 42 -7.87 3.52 14.04
N MET A 43 -6.90 2.64 13.78
CA MET A 43 -6.92 1.26 14.22
C MET A 43 -5.80 1.01 15.21
N ARG A 44 -6.13 0.48 16.38
CA ARG A 44 -5.12 0.10 17.38
C ARG A 44 -4.90 -1.40 17.35
N SER A 45 -3.65 -1.79 17.17
CA SER A 45 -3.23 -3.17 17.27
C SER A 45 -2.46 -3.41 18.56
N TYR A 46 -2.67 -4.58 19.15
CA TYR A 46 -1.98 -5.04 20.37
C TYR A 46 -1.24 -6.33 20.04
N ARG A 47 0.05 -6.33 20.34
CA ARG A 47 1.00 -7.41 20.05
C ARG A 47 1.71 -7.79 21.34
N ILE A 48 2.02 -9.07 21.49
CA ILE A 48 3.02 -9.52 22.46
C ILE A 48 4.32 -9.65 21.67
N LEU A 49 5.35 -8.89 22.05
CA LEU A 49 6.73 -8.91 21.50
C LEU A 49 7.01 -9.78 20.25
N PHE A 50 7.42 -9.17 19.14
CA PHE A 50 7.79 -9.81 17.86
C PHE A 50 6.75 -10.73 17.20
N LEU A 51 5.61 -11.00 17.85
CA LEU A 51 4.53 -11.79 17.30
C LEU A 51 3.55 -10.91 16.53
N LEU A 52 2.76 -11.59 15.69
CA LEU A 52 1.65 -10.99 14.95
C LEU A 52 0.63 -10.34 15.90
N PRO A 53 -0.08 -9.29 15.45
CA PRO A 53 -1.13 -8.65 16.23
C PRO A 53 -2.20 -9.66 16.63
N ILE A 54 -2.35 -9.83 17.95
CA ILE A 54 -3.31 -10.77 18.55
C ILE A 54 -4.69 -10.12 18.59
N TRP A 55 -4.74 -8.80 18.80
CA TRP A 55 -5.98 -8.06 18.90
C TRP A 55 -5.93 -6.73 18.17
N LYS A 56 -7.07 -6.37 17.60
CA LYS A 56 -7.27 -5.21 16.74
C LYS A 56 -8.58 -4.54 17.16
N SER A 57 -8.53 -3.23 17.41
CA SER A 57 -9.69 -2.43 17.79
C SER A 57 -9.79 -1.23 16.86
N ASN A 58 -10.97 -1.02 16.28
CA ASN A 58 -11.27 0.21 15.55
C ASN A 58 -11.62 1.30 16.58
N LEU A 59 -10.89 2.41 16.56
CA LEU A 59 -11.16 3.56 17.41
C LEU A 59 -12.01 4.61 16.71
N SER A 60 -12.15 4.51 15.38
CA SER A 60 -13.02 5.40 14.61
C SER A 60 -14.43 4.84 14.56
N SER A 61 -15.42 5.71 14.73
CA SER A 61 -16.84 5.40 14.53
C SER A 61 -17.26 5.42 13.06
N GLU A 62 -16.34 5.73 12.16
CA GLU A 62 -16.61 5.83 10.72
C GLU A 62 -16.71 4.44 10.07
N THR A 63 -17.76 4.24 9.28
CA THR A 63 -17.98 3.04 8.49
C THR A 63 -17.43 3.21 7.07
N LEU A 64 -16.65 2.24 6.62
CA LEU A 64 -16.16 2.16 5.24
C LEU A 64 -17.32 1.87 4.28
N SER A 65 -17.36 2.59 3.17
CA SER A 65 -18.23 2.32 2.02
C SER A 65 -17.41 1.67 0.91
N ASP A 66 -18.04 0.87 0.04
CA ASP A 66 -17.37 0.14 -1.05
C ASP A 66 -16.60 1.06 -2.03
N ASP A 67 -16.93 2.34 -2.04
CA ASP A 67 -16.33 3.37 -2.91
C ASP A 67 -15.14 4.11 -2.27
N ASP A 68 -14.81 3.83 -1.01
CA ASP A 68 -13.74 4.53 -0.30
C ASP A 68 -12.37 4.01 -0.72
N ARG A 69 -11.48 4.91 -1.15
CA ARG A 69 -10.12 4.56 -1.59
C ARG A 69 -9.09 4.90 -0.54
N LEU A 70 -8.21 3.94 -0.22
CA LEU A 70 -7.12 4.15 0.71
C LEU A 70 -6.00 4.97 0.05
N LEU A 71 -5.62 6.07 0.70
CA LEU A 71 -4.58 6.99 0.19
C LEU A 71 -3.27 6.86 0.97
N GLN A 72 -3.38 6.87 2.29
CA GLN A 72 -2.23 6.98 3.17
C GLN A 72 -2.41 6.12 4.42
N ILE A 73 -1.30 5.53 4.84
CA ILE A 73 -1.18 4.78 6.09
C ILE A 73 -0.09 5.46 6.92
N LYS A 74 -0.45 5.94 8.11
CA LYS A 74 0.50 6.46 9.09
C LYS A 74 0.50 5.60 10.33
N GLU A 75 1.66 5.08 10.70
CA GLU A 75 1.82 4.27 11.90
C GLU A 75 2.49 5.08 13.00
N TYR A 76 1.93 5.02 14.21
CA TYR A 76 2.45 5.72 15.38
C TYR A 76 2.53 4.79 16.59
N ALA A 77 3.58 4.98 17.39
CA ALA A 77 3.69 4.42 18.73
C ALA A 77 3.23 5.47 19.75
N LYS A 78 2.24 5.13 20.60
CA LYS A 78 1.88 6.04 21.69
C LYS A 78 3.00 6.01 22.75
N PRO A 79 3.32 7.16 23.37
CA PRO A 79 4.43 7.27 24.32
C PRO A 79 4.27 6.34 25.53
N PHE A 80 3.04 6.01 25.93
CA PHE A 80 2.78 5.06 27.01
C PHE A 80 3.17 3.62 26.64
N ASP A 81 3.05 3.24 25.38
CA ASP A 81 3.37 1.89 24.91
C ASP A 81 4.88 1.62 25.00
N VAL A 82 5.71 2.65 24.78
CA VAL A 82 7.18 2.60 24.91
C VAL A 82 7.62 2.39 26.37
N VAL A 83 6.93 3.03 27.33
CA VAL A 83 7.26 2.96 28.77
C VAL A 83 6.92 1.59 29.35
N VAL A 84 5.77 1.02 28.95
CA VAL A 84 5.35 -0.33 29.40
C VAL A 84 6.31 -1.41 28.87
N THR A 85 6.80 -1.26 27.64
CA THR A 85 7.83 -2.16 27.10
C THR A 85 9.15 -2.11 27.85
N LEU A 86 9.57 -0.93 28.30
CA LEU A 86 10.84 -0.76 29.01
C LEU A 86 10.82 -1.34 30.44
N ALA A 87 9.64 -1.35 31.09
CA ALA A 87 9.47 -1.85 32.45
C ALA A 87 9.16 -3.36 32.55
N GLY A 88 8.70 -3.99 31.47
CA GLY A 88 8.17 -5.37 31.48
C GLY A 88 8.85 -6.30 30.47
N PHE A 89 10.12 -6.67 30.70
CA PHE A 89 10.95 -7.48 29.80
C PHE A 89 10.42 -8.92 29.53
N LEU A 90 9.33 -9.36 30.17
CA LEU A 90 8.76 -10.71 29.98
C LEU A 90 7.29 -10.74 29.52
N PHE A 91 6.55 -9.62 29.60
CA PHE A 91 5.14 -9.52 29.16
C PHE A 91 4.85 -8.14 28.55
N SER A 92 5.71 -7.68 27.64
CA SER A 92 5.43 -6.41 26.95
C SER A 92 4.33 -6.61 25.92
N VAL A 93 3.15 -6.09 26.25
CA VAL A 93 2.11 -5.80 25.26
C VAL A 93 2.50 -4.51 24.57
N VAL A 94 2.99 -4.62 23.34
CA VAL A 94 3.29 -3.50 22.47
C VAL A 94 1.99 -3.11 21.77
N SER A 95 1.60 -1.84 21.90
CA SER A 95 0.50 -1.30 21.11
C SER A 95 1.01 -0.32 20.06
N SER A 96 0.39 -0.36 18.89
CA SER A 96 0.63 0.57 17.79
C SER A 96 -0.71 1.04 17.25
N THR A 97 -0.76 2.30 16.83
CA THR A 97 -1.94 2.89 16.20
C THR A 97 -1.61 3.16 14.74
N SER A 98 -2.36 2.53 13.84
CA SER A 98 -2.30 2.78 12.40
C SER A 98 -3.47 3.67 12.02
N SER A 99 -3.18 4.85 11.49
CA SER A 99 -4.15 5.80 10.96
C SER A 99 -4.24 5.63 9.45
N TYR A 100 -5.43 5.29 8.97
CA TYR A 100 -5.74 5.08 7.57
C TYR A 100 -6.55 6.27 7.07
N THR A 101 -6.04 6.96 6.05
CA THR A 101 -6.77 8.06 5.41
C THR A 101 -7.42 7.55 4.13
N TYR A 102 -8.74 7.68 4.09
CA TYR A 102 -9.58 7.29 2.96
C TYR A 102 -10.16 8.51 2.26
N CYS A 103 -10.27 8.45 0.95
CA CYS A 103 -10.93 9.46 0.15
C CYS A 103 -12.23 8.87 -0.42
N THR A 104 -13.33 9.59 -0.27
CA THR A 104 -14.59 9.23 -0.97
C THR A 104 -14.42 9.47 -2.48
N SER A 105 -15.22 8.80 -3.33
CA SER A 105 -15.17 9.00 -4.79
C SER A 105 -15.23 10.47 -5.23
N LYS A 106 -16.02 11.30 -4.54
CA LYS A 106 -16.16 12.74 -4.85
C LYS A 106 -14.93 13.58 -4.45
N GLU A 107 -14.24 13.19 -3.39
CA GLU A 107 -13.00 13.84 -2.94
C GLU A 107 -11.83 13.37 -3.79
N TRP A 108 -11.83 12.10 -4.16
CA TRP A 108 -10.87 11.50 -5.07
C TRP A 108 -10.84 12.21 -6.43
N GLU A 109 -12.00 12.55 -7.00
CA GLU A 109 -12.08 13.33 -8.25
C GLU A 109 -11.44 14.73 -8.12
N LYS A 110 -11.54 15.37 -6.95
CA LYS A 110 -10.93 16.68 -6.68
C LYS A 110 -9.42 16.57 -6.52
N VAL A 111 -8.96 15.56 -5.80
CA VAL A 111 -7.54 15.22 -5.65
C VAL A 111 -6.91 14.91 -7.01
N ASN A 112 -7.60 14.14 -7.85
CA ASN A 112 -7.13 13.75 -9.17
C ASN A 112 -7.10 14.95 -10.15
N SER A 113 -8.05 15.88 -10.04
CA SER A 113 -8.10 17.06 -10.92
C SER A 113 -7.06 18.14 -10.59
N GLN A 114 -6.68 18.32 -9.32
CA GLN A 114 -5.62 19.28 -8.96
C GLN A 114 -4.21 18.78 -9.32
N ASN A 115 -3.96 17.48 -9.23
CA ASN A 115 -2.69 16.87 -9.64
C ASN A 115 -2.40 16.96 -11.16
N MET A 116 -3.41 17.31 -11.99
CA MET A 116 -3.20 17.57 -13.42
C MET A 116 -2.37 18.83 -13.72
N SER A 117 -2.15 19.72 -12.74
CA SER A 117 -1.42 20.98 -12.97
C SER A 117 0.07 20.95 -12.61
N THR A 118 0.52 19.97 -11.82
CA THR A 118 1.94 19.88 -11.39
C THR A 118 2.56 18.48 -11.46
N SER A 119 1.82 17.44 -11.87
CA SER A 119 2.41 16.13 -12.20
C SER A 119 1.74 15.56 -13.45
N SER A 120 2.35 15.81 -14.60
CA SER A 120 1.89 15.43 -15.93
C SER A 120 1.87 13.92 -16.23
N GLN A 121 1.83 13.01 -15.25
CA GLN A 121 1.90 11.55 -15.54
C GLN A 121 1.08 10.60 -14.65
N LEU A 122 0.22 11.07 -13.72
CA LEU A 122 -0.57 10.15 -12.87
C LEU A 122 -2.11 10.33 -12.93
N GLY A 123 -2.61 11.21 -13.80
CA GLY A 123 -4.03 11.56 -13.89
C GLY A 123 -4.71 11.25 -15.23
N LYS A 124 -4.25 10.23 -15.96
CA LYS A 124 -4.79 9.86 -17.28
C LYS A 124 -4.85 8.35 -17.52
N ILE A 125 -5.43 7.57 -16.60
CA ILE A 125 -5.83 6.20 -16.98
C ILE A 125 -6.96 6.21 -18.05
N SER A 126 -7.53 7.38 -18.38
CA SER A 126 -8.47 7.54 -19.50
C SER A 126 -7.83 7.87 -20.86
N PHE A 127 -6.51 8.06 -20.96
CA PHE A 127 -5.84 8.35 -22.24
C PHE A 127 -5.01 7.19 -22.75
N PHE A 128 -4.71 6.22 -21.90
CA PHE A 128 -4.04 5.02 -22.33
C PHE A 128 -5.01 4.11 -23.07
N LYS A 129 -4.91 4.12 -24.40
CA LYS A 129 -5.59 3.12 -25.23
C LYS A 129 -4.83 1.81 -25.04
N ALA A 130 -5.49 0.82 -24.45
CA ALA A 130 -4.91 -0.51 -24.32
C ALA A 130 -4.53 -1.03 -25.71
N MET A 131 -3.24 -1.29 -25.94
CA MET A 131 -2.78 -1.93 -27.16
C MET A 131 -3.37 -3.36 -27.14
N ASN A 132 -4.43 -3.59 -27.93
CA ASN A 132 -5.23 -4.83 -28.04
C ASN A 132 -6.52 -4.97 -27.20
N GLY A 133 -7.08 -3.88 -26.65
CA GLY A 133 -8.39 -3.89 -25.97
C GLY A 133 -8.33 -4.20 -24.46
N SER A 134 -9.47 -4.46 -23.80
CA SER A 134 -9.59 -4.57 -22.34
C SER A 134 -8.90 -5.78 -21.68
N LYS A 135 -8.14 -6.57 -22.46
CA LYS A 135 -7.47 -7.79 -22.00
C LYS A 135 -5.99 -7.52 -21.68
N PRO A 136 -5.43 -8.15 -20.63
CA PRO A 136 -4.01 -8.04 -20.35
C PRO A 136 -3.18 -8.66 -21.47
N ILE A 137 -2.04 -8.03 -21.78
CA ILE A 137 -1.10 -8.52 -22.79
C ILE A 137 -0.39 -9.79 -22.31
N GLN A 138 -0.17 -9.89 -21.00
CA GLN A 138 0.47 -11.03 -20.37
C GLN A 138 -0.05 -11.16 -18.93
N GLN A 139 -0.16 -12.40 -18.46
CA GLN A 139 -0.42 -12.70 -17.06
C GLN A 139 0.71 -13.54 -16.51
N VAL A 140 1.11 -13.24 -15.28
CA VAL A 140 2.11 -14.00 -14.54
C VAL A 140 1.56 -14.44 -13.19
N VAL A 141 1.92 -15.66 -12.80
CA VAL A 141 1.37 -16.33 -11.63
C VAL A 141 2.44 -16.45 -10.55
N PHE A 142 2.11 -15.97 -9.37
CA PHE A 142 2.91 -16.14 -8.16
C PHE A 142 2.30 -17.23 -7.29
N GLN A 143 3.16 -18.01 -6.63
CA GLN A 143 2.71 -18.90 -5.57
C GLN A 143 2.20 -18.09 -4.37
N LYS A 144 1.32 -18.68 -3.57
CA LYS A 144 0.83 -18.08 -2.34
C LYS A 144 2.01 -17.70 -1.43
N ASP A 145 1.96 -16.48 -0.89
CA ASP A 145 2.98 -15.92 0.01
C ASP A 145 4.42 -15.80 -0.56
N ASP A 146 4.61 -16.13 -1.84
CA ASP A 146 5.90 -16.00 -2.53
C ASP A 146 5.97 -14.72 -3.38
N ALA A 147 7.15 -14.11 -3.41
CA ALA A 147 7.46 -12.94 -4.22
C ALA A 147 8.26 -13.29 -5.48
N GLU A 148 8.85 -14.49 -5.54
CA GLU A 148 9.67 -14.92 -6.67
C GLU A 148 8.84 -15.56 -7.78
N LEU A 149 9.25 -15.33 -9.01
CA LEU A 149 8.68 -16.00 -10.18
C LEU A 149 9.45 -17.28 -10.49
N ASN A 150 8.72 -18.33 -10.86
CA ASN A 150 9.34 -19.53 -11.42
C ASN A 150 9.94 -19.24 -12.80
N ASP A 151 10.81 -20.12 -13.30
CA ASP A 151 11.51 -19.90 -14.57
C ASP A 151 10.58 -19.80 -15.78
N SER A 152 9.44 -20.50 -15.74
CA SER A 152 8.41 -20.47 -16.79
C SER A 152 7.69 -19.12 -16.87
N GLU A 153 7.39 -18.49 -15.73
CA GLU A 153 6.81 -17.15 -15.70
C GLU A 153 7.86 -16.08 -16.02
N LYS A 154 9.12 -16.30 -15.61
CA LYS A 154 10.26 -15.44 -16.00
C LYS A 154 10.44 -15.42 -17.51
N SER A 155 10.34 -16.57 -18.19
CA SER A 155 10.47 -16.62 -19.65
C SER A 155 9.37 -15.84 -20.36
N LYS A 156 8.12 -15.90 -19.89
CA LYS A 156 7.01 -15.10 -20.44
C LYS A 156 7.27 -13.59 -20.39
N ILE A 157 7.86 -13.10 -19.29
CA ILE A 157 8.21 -11.67 -19.18
C ILE A 157 9.35 -11.31 -20.14
N ARG A 158 10.35 -12.18 -20.30
CA ARG A 158 11.43 -11.96 -21.26
C ARG A 158 10.92 -11.94 -22.70
N GLU A 159 10.05 -12.88 -23.07
CA GLU A 159 9.39 -12.91 -24.38
C GLU A 159 8.57 -11.63 -24.62
N LEU A 160 7.83 -11.18 -23.62
CA LEU A 160 7.12 -9.90 -23.67
C LEU A 160 8.11 -8.75 -23.90
N ALA A 161 9.19 -8.65 -23.11
CA ALA A 161 10.18 -7.58 -23.27
C ALA A 161 10.83 -7.58 -24.66
N GLN A 162 11.12 -8.75 -25.23
CA GLN A 162 11.61 -8.89 -26.59
C GLN A 162 10.59 -8.41 -27.62
N SER A 163 9.30 -8.71 -27.44
CA SER A 163 8.24 -8.22 -28.32
C SER A 163 8.12 -6.69 -28.28
N LEU A 164 8.33 -6.09 -27.10
CA LEU A 164 8.24 -4.65 -26.88
C LEU A 164 9.44 -3.86 -27.42
N LYS A 165 10.61 -4.50 -27.62
CA LYS A 165 11.77 -3.85 -28.26
C LYS A 165 11.50 -3.44 -29.72
N ASN A 166 10.58 -4.14 -30.39
CA ASN A 166 10.22 -3.87 -31.78
C ASN A 166 9.09 -2.84 -31.93
N VAL A 167 8.50 -2.38 -30.82
CA VAL A 167 7.41 -1.41 -30.82
C VAL A 167 8.00 -0.01 -30.92
N GLN A 168 7.66 0.72 -31.98
CA GLN A 168 8.13 2.09 -32.23
C GLN A 168 7.33 3.16 -31.46
N GLU A 169 6.16 2.80 -30.95
CA GLU A 169 5.27 3.73 -30.22
C GLU A 169 5.75 3.95 -28.79
N ASN A 170 5.46 5.13 -28.23
CA ASN A 170 5.70 5.41 -26.82
C ASN A 170 4.67 4.65 -25.97
N TYR A 171 5.15 3.64 -25.25
CA TYR A 171 4.31 2.81 -24.39
C TYR A 171 4.72 2.90 -22.92
N GLN A 172 3.73 2.62 -22.09
CA GLN A 172 3.84 2.40 -20.66
C GLN A 172 3.36 0.99 -20.31
N ILE A 173 4.06 0.34 -19.39
CA ILE A 173 3.73 -0.98 -18.86
C ILE A 173 3.02 -0.79 -17.52
N LEU A 174 1.80 -1.29 -17.42
CA LEU A 174 1.00 -1.27 -16.21
C LEU A 174 0.99 -2.67 -15.58
N LEU A 175 1.55 -2.79 -14.39
CA LEU A 175 1.51 -4.01 -13.57
C LEU A 175 0.30 -3.91 -12.63
N VAL A 176 -0.75 -4.67 -12.93
CA VAL A 176 -1.99 -4.67 -12.15
C VAL A 176 -2.02 -5.89 -11.23
N HIS A 177 -1.97 -5.62 -9.93
CA HIS A 177 -2.04 -6.64 -8.90
C HIS A 177 -3.40 -6.63 -8.22
N LYS A 178 -3.94 -7.82 -7.92
CA LYS A 178 -5.20 -7.99 -7.20
C LYS A 178 -4.96 -8.26 -5.72
N THR A 179 -5.25 -7.29 -4.86
CA THR A 179 -5.11 -7.42 -3.40
C THR A 179 -6.35 -8.08 -2.80
N ASN A 180 -6.14 -9.08 -1.95
CA ASN A 180 -7.21 -9.63 -1.13
C ASN A 180 -7.44 -8.72 0.09
N THR A 181 -8.66 -8.21 0.23
CA THR A 181 -9.09 -7.34 1.34
C THR A 181 -9.39 -8.13 2.62
N SER A 182 -9.54 -9.45 2.54
CA SER A 182 -9.91 -10.32 3.67
C SER A 182 -8.76 -10.75 4.61
N GLY A 183 -7.64 -10.03 4.62
CA GLY A 183 -6.43 -10.39 5.40
C GLY A 183 -5.66 -9.20 5.96
N ASP A 184 -4.41 -9.43 6.39
CA ASP A 184 -3.54 -8.34 6.83
C ASP A 184 -3.09 -7.49 5.62
N ILE A 185 -3.78 -6.36 5.42
CA ILE A 185 -3.56 -5.45 4.29
C ILE A 185 -2.09 -5.04 4.21
N ALA A 186 -1.45 -4.71 5.33
CA ALA A 186 -0.06 -4.27 5.35
C ALA A 186 0.91 -5.36 4.84
N TYR A 187 0.68 -6.62 5.25
CA TYR A 187 1.43 -7.75 4.76
C TYR A 187 1.21 -7.96 3.24
N GLN A 188 -0.04 -7.92 2.79
CA GLN A 188 -0.38 -8.10 1.38
C GLN A 188 0.26 -7.00 0.51
N THR A 189 0.18 -5.73 0.92
CA THR A 189 0.81 -4.61 0.20
C THR A 189 2.33 -4.78 0.10
N ARG A 190 3.00 -5.18 1.19
CA ARG A 190 4.45 -5.44 1.17
C ARG A 190 4.82 -6.59 0.24
N LEU A 191 4.05 -7.68 0.25
CA LEU A 191 4.26 -8.81 -0.65
C LEU A 191 4.08 -8.40 -2.12
N MET A 192 3.04 -7.62 -2.44
CA MET A 192 2.81 -7.17 -3.81
C MET A 192 3.86 -6.18 -4.30
N LYS A 193 4.40 -5.33 -3.41
CA LYS A 193 5.53 -4.48 -3.73
C LYS A 193 6.75 -5.32 -4.13
N LYS A 194 7.09 -6.36 -3.37
CA LYS A 194 8.18 -7.28 -3.72
C LYS A 194 7.94 -7.99 -5.05
N ARG A 195 6.71 -8.44 -5.32
CA ARG A 195 6.34 -9.03 -6.62
C ARG A 195 6.50 -8.06 -7.79
N SER A 196 6.15 -6.79 -7.57
CA SER A 196 6.36 -5.73 -8.57
C SER A 196 7.85 -5.51 -8.83
N GLU A 197 8.67 -5.49 -7.77
CA GLU A 197 10.12 -5.35 -7.85
C GLU A 197 10.77 -6.51 -8.62
N GLU A 198 10.32 -7.74 -8.41
CA GLU A 198 10.79 -8.92 -9.16
C GLU A 198 10.52 -8.77 -10.67
N ILE A 199 9.29 -8.39 -11.05
CA ILE A 199 8.94 -8.15 -12.46
C ILE A 199 9.79 -7.01 -13.05
N ARG A 200 9.96 -5.91 -12.29
CA ARG A 200 10.77 -4.76 -12.70
C ARG A 200 12.24 -5.15 -12.89
N ALA A 201 12.79 -5.99 -12.03
CA ALA A 201 14.16 -6.49 -12.16
C ALA A 201 14.36 -7.27 -13.46
N ILE A 202 13.40 -8.14 -13.82
CA ILE A 202 13.45 -8.92 -15.07
C ILE A 202 13.32 -7.98 -16.29
N LEU A 203 12.39 -7.03 -16.27
CA LEU A 203 12.22 -6.06 -17.35
C LEU A 203 13.47 -5.17 -17.53
N SER A 204 14.08 -4.74 -16.42
CA SER A 204 15.32 -3.96 -16.43
C SER A 204 16.49 -4.76 -16.99
N ALA A 205 16.58 -6.06 -16.67
CA ALA A 205 17.60 -6.95 -17.24
C ALA A 205 17.47 -7.08 -18.77
N GLU A 206 16.24 -6.96 -19.29
CA GLU A 206 15.94 -6.91 -20.71
C GLU A 206 16.07 -5.50 -21.33
N ALA A 207 16.66 -4.54 -20.62
CA ALA A 207 16.86 -3.16 -21.05
C ALA A 207 15.56 -2.36 -21.29
N ILE A 208 14.49 -2.71 -20.59
CA ILE A 208 13.28 -1.86 -20.53
C ILE A 208 13.49 -0.80 -19.45
N ASP A 209 13.21 0.45 -19.79
CA ASP A 209 13.29 1.57 -18.85
C ASP A 209 12.25 1.42 -17.73
N LEU A 210 12.74 1.44 -16.48
CA LEU A 210 11.91 1.33 -15.27
C LEU A 210 10.95 2.50 -15.07
N GLN A 211 11.21 3.66 -15.69
CA GLN A 211 10.29 4.80 -15.66
C GLN A 211 9.00 4.52 -16.45
N ARG A 212 9.07 3.61 -17.43
CA ARG A 212 7.90 3.16 -18.21
C ARG A 212 7.07 2.10 -17.49
N VAL A 213 7.49 1.63 -16.32
CA VAL A 213 6.78 0.59 -15.57
C VAL A 213 6.08 1.21 -14.37
N GLN A 214 4.74 1.18 -14.38
CA GLN A 214 3.91 1.61 -13.27
C GLN A 214 3.19 0.42 -12.64
N THR A 215 3.04 0.46 -11.32
CA THR A 215 2.35 -0.56 -10.53
C THR A 215 1.00 -0.01 -10.06
N VAL A 216 -0.06 -0.80 -10.23
CA VAL A 216 -1.41 -0.47 -9.80
C VAL A 216 -1.94 -1.61 -8.94
N PHE A 217 -2.45 -1.27 -7.77
CA PHE A 217 -3.14 -2.21 -6.88
C PHE A 217 -4.64 -2.06 -7.07
N THR A 218 -5.32 -3.18 -7.30
CA THR A 218 -6.78 -3.24 -7.43
C THR A 218 -7.33 -4.20 -6.40
N GLU A 219 -8.44 -3.83 -5.78
CA GLU A 219 -9.11 -4.70 -4.82
C GLU A 219 -9.92 -5.76 -5.55
N LYS A 220 -9.86 -6.99 -5.04
CA LYS A 220 -10.79 -8.05 -5.41
C LYS A 220 -11.03 -8.92 -4.18
N GLU A 221 -12.28 -9.29 -3.92
CA GLU A 221 -12.56 -10.45 -3.09
C GLU A 221 -12.01 -11.69 -3.80
N ILE A 222 -10.89 -12.18 -3.28
CA ILE A 222 -10.29 -13.45 -3.71
C ILE A 222 -10.75 -14.47 -2.68
N ASP A 223 -11.41 -15.54 -3.14
CA ASP A 223 -11.78 -16.65 -2.26
C ASP A 223 -10.51 -17.16 -1.55
N ALA A 224 -10.60 -17.37 -0.24
CA ALA A 224 -9.47 -17.81 0.59
C ALA A 224 -8.85 -19.17 0.17
N ALA A 225 -9.51 -19.87 -0.76
CA ALA A 225 -9.07 -21.12 -1.37
C ALA A 225 -8.07 -20.97 -2.53
N ASP A 226 -7.87 -19.75 -3.07
CA ASP A 226 -6.95 -19.55 -4.18
C ASP A 226 -5.48 -19.71 -3.72
N THR A 227 -4.82 -20.72 -4.28
CA THR A 227 -3.41 -21.07 -3.99
C THR A 227 -2.41 -20.25 -4.80
N VAL A 228 -2.90 -19.40 -5.71
CA VAL A 228 -2.09 -18.67 -6.68
C VAL A 228 -2.57 -17.23 -6.81
N SER A 229 -1.63 -16.31 -6.94
CA SER A 229 -1.90 -14.89 -7.14
C SER A 229 -1.49 -14.46 -8.54
N VAL A 230 -2.41 -13.85 -9.28
CA VAL A 230 -2.18 -13.46 -10.67
C VAL A 230 -1.89 -11.96 -10.75
N THR A 231 -0.77 -11.61 -11.38
CA THR A 231 -0.47 -10.23 -11.80
C THR A 231 -0.74 -10.11 -13.29
N SER A 232 -1.55 -9.11 -13.64
CA SER A 232 -1.93 -8.83 -15.03
C SER A 232 -1.10 -7.65 -15.55
N ILE A 233 -0.43 -7.86 -16.68
CA ILE A 233 0.37 -6.84 -17.34
C ILE A 233 -0.47 -6.26 -18.47
N TYR A 234 -0.54 -4.93 -18.54
CA TYR A 234 -1.19 -4.19 -19.61
C TYR A 234 -0.19 -3.26 -20.29
N LEU A 235 -0.41 -3.03 -21.58
CA LEU A 235 0.31 -2.00 -22.33
C LEU A 235 -0.61 -0.81 -22.57
N ALA A 236 -0.08 0.35 -22.27
CA ALA A 236 -0.76 1.63 -22.31
C ALA A 236 0.02 2.53 -23.30
N ILE A 237 -0.60 2.96 -24.39
CA ILE A 237 0.02 3.88 -25.36
C ILE A 237 -0.42 5.31 -25.04
N GLU A 238 0.51 6.27 -25.03
CA GLU A 238 0.23 7.71 -24.88
C GLU A 238 -0.39 8.34 -26.14
#